data_AF-A0AAX1ZH68-F1
#
_entry.id   AF-A0AAX1ZH68-F1
#
_cell.length_a   1.000
_cell.length_b   1.000
_cell.length_c   1.000
_cell.angle_alpha   90.00
_cell.angle_beta   90.00
_cell.angle_gamma   90.00
#
_symmetry.space_group_name_H-M   'P 1'
#
loop_
_entity.id
_entity.type
_entity.pdbx_description
1 polymer ?
#
loop_
_entity_poly.entity_id
_entity_poly.type
_entity_poly.pdbx_seq_one_letter_code
_entity_poly.pdbx_strand_id
1 'polypeptide(L)' 'MSNFVPNSFQVPNAFVDEVLNKISDAACKIYLVICRKTRGWNKEMDSISLSQFEEITGKSRPTVVKCLN' A
#
# COMPACT_ATOMS: atom_id res chain seq x y z
N MET A 1 6.86 12.39 20.59
CA MET A 1 5.54 12.04 20.01
C MET A 1 5.50 10.55 19.74
N SER A 2 4.37 9.88 19.97
CA SER A 2 4.19 8.49 19.53
C SER A 2 4.17 8.43 18.00
N ASN A 3 4.94 7.50 17.41
CA ASN A 3 4.89 7.24 15.97
C ASN A 3 3.54 6.64 15.52
N PHE A 4 2.71 6.22 16.48
CA PHE A 4 1.40 5.62 16.24
C PHE A 4 0.34 6.71 16.35
N VAL A 5 -0.08 7.24 15.19
CA VAL A 5 -1.20 8.17 15.06
C VAL A 5 -2.40 7.38 14.52
N PRO A 6 -3.46 7.17 15.33
CA PRO A 6 -4.66 6.48 14.87
C PRO A 6 -5.33 7.25 13.75
N ASN A 7 -5.96 6.54 12.81
CA ASN A 7 -6.67 7.13 11.67
C ASN A 7 -5.81 8.07 10.80
N SER A 8 -4.49 7.88 10.77
CA SER A 8 -3.57 8.68 9.94
C SER A 8 -3.75 8.47 8.43
N PHE A 9 -4.31 7.33 8.03
CA PHE A 9 -4.92 7.13 6.71
C PHE A 9 -5.98 6.03 6.79
N GLN A 10 -6.95 6.06 5.88
CA GLN A 10 -8.09 5.13 5.87
C GLN A 10 -8.05 4.24 4.63
N VAL A 11 -8.61 3.02 4.77
CA VAL A 11 -8.90 2.10 3.66
C VAL A 11 -10.37 1.70 3.72
N PRO A 12 -11.04 1.39 2.59
CA PRO A 12 -12.44 0.97 2.59
C PRO A 12 -12.65 -0.35 3.35
N ASN A 13 -13.73 -0.48 4.11
CA ASN A 13 -14.06 -1.74 4.80
C ASN A 13 -14.20 -2.90 3.81
N ALA A 14 -14.80 -2.66 2.64
CA ALA A 14 -14.93 -3.65 1.56
C ALA A 14 -13.58 -4.25 1.12
N PHE A 15 -12.47 -3.51 1.24
CA PHE A 15 -11.14 -4.08 0.96
C PHE A 15 -10.81 -5.19 1.97
N VAL A 16 -11.07 -4.95 3.26
CA VAL A 16 -10.81 -5.93 4.32
C VAL A 16 -11.77 -7.10 4.21
N ASP A 17 -13.06 -6.82 4.03
CA ASP A 17 -14.11 -7.84 4.08
C ASP A 17 -14.14 -8.71 2.82
N GLU A 18 -13.91 -8.13 1.63
CA GLU A 18 -14.16 -8.81 0.36
C GLU A 18 -12.89 -9.11 -0.44
N VAL A 19 -11.80 -8.38 -0.23
CA VAL A 19 -10.59 -8.46 -1.09
C VAL A 19 -9.42 -9.10 -0.38
N LEU A 20 -9.25 -8.85 0.92
CA LEU A 20 -8.05 -9.23 1.66
C LEU A 20 -7.70 -10.72 1.58
N ASN A 21 -8.70 -11.60 1.58
CA ASN A 21 -8.50 -13.05 1.47
C ASN A 21 -8.29 -13.55 0.03
N LYS A 22 -8.50 -12.69 -0.99
CA LYS A 22 -8.39 -13.04 -2.42
C LYS A 22 -7.04 -12.66 -3.02
N ILE A 23 -6.27 -11.82 -2.34
CA ILE A 23 -5.00 -11.29 -2.84
C ILE A 23 -3.81 -11.82 -2.05
N SER A 24 -2.64 -11.79 -2.68
CA SER A 24 -1.39 -12.18 -2.00
C SER A 24 -0.98 -11.15 -0.95
N ASP A 25 -0.15 -11.58 0.01
CA ASP A 25 0.41 -10.69 1.03
C ASP A 25 1.19 -9.52 0.40
N ALA A 26 1.91 -9.77 -0.69
CA ALA A 26 2.65 -8.77 -1.43
C ALA A 26 1.72 -7.74 -2.10
N ALA A 27 0.63 -8.19 -2.72
CA ALA A 27 -0.36 -7.31 -3.33
C ALA A 27 -1.06 -6.42 -2.28
N CYS A 28 -1.42 -7.00 -1.12
CA CYS A 28 -1.99 -6.25 -0.01
C CYS A 28 -1.05 -5.14 0.48
N LYS A 29 0.23 -5.47 0.70
CA LYS A 29 1.25 -4.47 1.09
C LYS A 29 1.39 -3.36 0.07
N ILE A 30 1.43 -3.68 -1.22
CA ILE A 30 1.55 -2.70 -2.31
C ILE A 30 0.33 -1.77 -2.35
N TYR A 31 -0.89 -2.32 -2.22
CA TYR A 31 -2.11 -1.53 -2.14
C TYR A 31 -2.09 -0.54 -0.97
N LEU A 32 -1.70 -0.99 0.23
CA LEU A 32 -1.59 -0.11 1.39
C LEU A 32 -0.56 1.01 1.20
N VAL A 33 0.56 0.74 0.53
CA VAL A 33 1.55 1.77 0.17
C VAL A 33 0.94 2.82 -0.76
N ILE A 34 0.17 2.39 -1.77
CA ILE A 34 -0.53 3.32 -2.69
C ILE A 34 -1.51 4.19 -1.91
N CYS A 35 -2.36 3.60 -1.06
CA CYS A 35 -3.28 4.36 -0.20
C CYS A 35 -2.55 5.36 0.70
N ARG A 36 -1.43 4.95 1.31
CA ARG A 36 -0.64 5.82 2.18
C ARG A 36 0.01 6.98 1.44
N LYS A 37 0.52 6.77 0.22
CA LYS A 37 1.23 7.77 -0.59
C LYS A 37 0.28 8.73 -1.31
N THR A 38 -0.94 8.28 -1.61
CA THR A 38 -1.99 9.11 -2.23
C THR A 38 -2.90 9.74 -1.18
N ARG A 39 -3.88 8.98 -0.69
CA ARG A 39 -4.92 9.44 0.25
C ARG A 39 -4.36 9.85 1.60
N GLY A 40 -3.32 9.18 2.09
CA GLY A 40 -2.62 9.58 3.32
C GLY A 40 -1.88 10.93 3.23
N TRP A 41 -1.80 11.54 2.05
CA TRP A 41 -1.27 12.90 1.82
C TRP A 41 -2.28 13.81 1.12
N ASN A 42 -3.55 13.40 1.02
CA ASN A 42 -4.60 14.11 0.26
C ASN A 42 -4.23 14.39 -1.20
N LYS A 43 -3.51 13.48 -1.87
CA LYS A 43 -3.20 13.55 -3.30
C LYS A 43 -4.18 12.71 -4.11
N GLU A 44 -4.51 13.17 -5.32
CA GLU A 44 -5.27 12.38 -6.29
C GLU A 44 -4.39 11.34 -7.01
N MET A 45 -3.14 11.71 -7.26
CA MET A 45 -2.14 10.88 -7.93
C MET A 45 -0.77 11.08 -7.27
N ASP A 46 0.07 10.05 -7.29
CA ASP A 46 1.46 10.16 -6.87
C ASP A 46 2.34 9.26 -7.74
N SER A 47 3.53 9.74 -8.09
CA SER A 47 4.54 8.93 -8.78
C SER A 47 5.37 8.19 -7.74
N ILE A 48 5.12 6.90 -7.57
CA ILE A 48 5.80 6.05 -6.58
C ILE A 48 6.85 5.21 -7.30
N SER A 49 8.12 5.32 -6.90
CA SER A 49 9.19 4.55 -7.51
C SER A 49 9.15 3.08 -7.06
N LEU A 50 9.71 2.18 -7.89
CA LEU A 50 9.88 0.77 -7.49
C LEU A 50 10.70 0.62 -6.20
N SER A 51 11.76 1.43 -6.04
CA SER A 51 12.57 1.43 -4.82
C SER A 51 11.77 1.80 -3.56
N GLN A 52 10.82 2.73 -3.67
CA GLN A 52 9.92 3.06 -2.56
C GLN A 52 9.00 1.90 -2.19
N PHE A 53 8.50 1.15 -3.19
CA PHE A 53 7.74 -0.06 -2.92
C PHE A 53 8.61 -1.12 -2.25
N GLU A 54 9.82 -1.37 -2.75
CA GLU A 54 10.75 -2.34 -2.17
C GLU A 54 11.07 -2.01 -0.71
N GLU A 55 11.43 -0.76 -0.42
CA GLU A 55 11.78 -0.28 0.92
C GLU A 55 10.60 -0.40 1.91
N ILE A 56 9.41 0.07 1.52
CA ILE A 56 8.26 0.13 2.43
C ILE A 56 7.62 -1.26 2.62
N THR A 57 7.54 -2.06 1.55
CA THR A 57 6.89 -3.39 1.63
C THR A 57 7.83 -4.49 2.10
N GLY A 58 9.14 -4.29 1.97
CA GLY A 58 10.18 -5.30 2.17
C GLY A 58 10.15 -6.41 1.11
N LYS A 59 9.55 -6.16 -0.06
CA LYS A 59 9.44 -7.13 -1.16
C LYS A 59 10.52 -6.88 -2.21
N SER A 60 10.96 -7.96 -2.85
CA SER A 60 11.93 -7.88 -3.94
C SER A 60 11.34 -7.22 -5.19
N ARG A 61 12.18 -6.53 -5.98
CA ARG A 61 11.75 -5.91 -7.25
C ARG A 61 10.92 -6.83 -8.17
N PRO A 62 11.30 -8.10 -8.41
CA PRO A 62 10.49 -8.99 -9.26
C PRO A 62 9.09 -9.21 -8.70
N THR A 63 8.94 -9.34 -7.38
CA THR A 63 7.63 -9.46 -6.73
C THR A 63 6.82 -8.18 -6.86
N VAL A 64 7.43 -7.02 -6.63
CA VAL A 64 6.77 -5.71 -6.78
C VAL A 64 6.25 -5.55 -8.20
N VAL A 65 7.10 -5.78 -9.20
CA VAL A 65 6.73 -5.67 -10.62
C VAL A 65 5.61 -6.65 -10.98
N LYS A 66 5.68 -7.89 -10.50
CA LYS A 66 4.62 -8.89 -10.73
C LYS A 66 3.25 -8.47 -10.17
N CYS A 67 3.23 -7.69 -9.09
CA CYS A 67 1.98 -7.22 -8.49
C CYS A 67 1.45 -5.91 -9.11
N LEU A 68 2.26 -5.21 -9.90
CA LEU A 68 1.86 -3.98 -10.61
C LEU A 68 1.40 -4.23 -12.05
N ASN A 69 1.72 -5.41 -12.60
CA ASN A 69 1.32 -5.88 -13.93
C ASN A 69 0.11 -6.81 -13.82
#